data_AF-A0A1U7LPE1-F1
#
_entry.id   AF-A0A1U7LPE1-F1
#
_cell.length_a   1.000
_cell.length_b   1.000
_cell.length_c   1.000
_cell.angle_alpha   90.00
_cell.angle_beta   90.00
_cell.angle_gamma   90.00
#
_symmetry.space_group_name_H-M   'P 1'
#
loop_
_entity.id
_entity.type
_entity.pdbx_description
1 polymer ?
#
loop_
_entity_poly.entity_id
_entity_poly.type
_entity_poly.pdbx_seq_one_letter_code
_entity_poly.pdbx_strand_id
1 'polypeptide(L)'
;MKIIVGLGMKSAASVDPQVQAFISWGQGNKNYDLVDMLMIGNEVLQAKHDTAANLIAKIKSVRSQVVAAGYTGPIGTADTVQSYLQNPGLCASGVLDVVGLNAHPYFDANPSKSAADDGAIVQSYVNRVSAACANKNIFVTETGFPNHGNTNGGMVPSYANQKIAIESVLSVMGPNVCLFTTFEDLWKQPGQYNVEQSWGMFDLTTPSNDVW
;
A
#
# COMPACT_ATOMS: atom_id res chain seq x y z
N MET A 1 15.46 11.86 3.29
CA MET A 1 14.12 11.27 3.09
C MET A 1 14.23 10.23 1.99
N LYS A 2 13.70 9.03 2.21
CA LYS A 2 13.55 7.99 1.18
C LYS A 2 12.11 7.97 0.71
N ILE A 3 11.86 7.49 -0.51
CA ILE A 3 10.52 7.41 -1.11
C ILE A 3 10.22 6.01 -1.63
N ILE A 4 8.96 5.61 -1.54
CA ILE A 4 8.41 4.48 -2.27
C ILE A 4 7.78 5.03 -3.54
N VAL A 5 8.22 4.56 -4.70
CA VAL A 5 7.68 5.01 -5.99
C VAL A 5 6.68 3.99 -6.49
N GLY A 6 5.43 4.42 -6.70
CA GLY A 6 4.40 3.62 -7.36
C GLY A 6 4.27 3.94 -8.84
N LEU A 7 4.25 2.92 -9.71
CA LEU A 7 3.89 3.06 -11.12
C LEU A 7 2.49 2.44 -11.33
N GLY A 8 1.47 3.28 -11.48
CA GLY A 8 0.08 2.84 -11.55
C GLY A 8 -0.20 2.00 -12.80
N MET A 9 -0.94 0.90 -12.64
CA MET A 9 -1.27 -0.03 -13.73
C MET A 9 -2.79 -0.26 -13.80
N LYS A 10 -3.46 0.40 -14.75
CA LYS A 10 -4.85 0.11 -15.14
C LYS A 10 -4.95 -0.88 -16.30
N SER A 11 -3.84 -1.03 -17.02
CA SER A 11 -3.59 -2.01 -18.08
C SER A 11 -2.08 -2.13 -18.28
N ALA A 12 -1.62 -3.20 -18.93
CA ALA A 12 -0.20 -3.32 -19.27
C ALA A 12 0.34 -2.08 -20.01
N ALA A 13 -0.37 -1.51 -20.98
CA ALA A 13 0.12 -0.33 -21.70
C ALA A 13 0.17 0.95 -20.82
N SER A 14 -0.70 1.06 -19.81
CA SER A 14 -0.80 2.28 -18.98
C SER A 14 0.43 2.60 -18.13
N VAL A 15 1.26 1.59 -17.85
CA VAL A 15 2.47 1.77 -17.02
C VAL A 15 3.65 2.29 -17.83
N ASP A 16 3.67 2.08 -19.15
CA ASP A 16 4.87 2.31 -19.97
C ASP A 16 5.33 3.78 -19.99
N PRO A 17 4.45 4.79 -20.10
CA PRO A 17 4.86 6.19 -19.98
C PRO A 17 5.48 6.53 -18.61
N GLN A 18 4.96 5.91 -17.53
CA GLN A 18 5.46 6.13 -16.17
C GLN A 18 6.84 5.48 -15.97
N VAL A 19 7.09 4.34 -16.59
CA VAL A 19 8.41 3.69 -16.61
C VAL A 19 9.44 4.60 -17.28
N GLN A 20 9.10 5.18 -18.43
CA GLN A 20 10.01 6.11 -19.13
C GLN A 20 10.26 7.39 -18.32
N ALA A 21 9.23 7.91 -17.65
CA ALA A 21 9.38 9.05 -16.75
C ALA A 21 10.30 8.72 -15.55
N PHE A 22 10.13 7.54 -14.94
CA PHE A 22 10.98 7.07 -13.84
C PHE A 22 12.44 6.90 -14.27
N ILE A 23 12.68 6.32 -15.44
CA ILE A 23 14.04 6.18 -16.03
C ILE A 23 14.68 7.55 -16.25
N SER A 24 13.97 8.45 -16.94
CA SER A 24 14.48 9.79 -17.26
C SER A 24 14.80 10.59 -15.99
N TRP A 25 13.90 10.55 -15.01
CA TRP A 25 14.07 11.22 -13.71
C TRP A 25 15.24 10.65 -12.91
N GLY A 26 15.39 9.32 -12.90
CA GLY A 26 16.45 8.63 -12.18
C GLY A 26 17.85 8.94 -12.73
N GLN A 27 18.01 8.85 -14.05
CA GLN A 27 19.29 9.07 -14.73
C GLN A 27 19.71 10.54 -14.74
N GLY A 28 18.77 11.47 -14.96
CA GLY A 28 19.08 12.89 -15.12
C GLY A 28 19.71 13.55 -13.89
N ASN A 29 19.44 13.04 -12.69
CA ASN A 29 19.84 13.66 -11.42
C ASN A 29 20.44 12.67 -10.40
N LYS A 30 20.73 11.42 -10.79
CA LYS A 30 21.13 10.32 -9.87
C LYS A 30 20.10 10.11 -8.75
N ASN A 31 18.82 10.24 -9.08
CA ASN A 31 17.74 10.26 -8.09
C ASN A 31 17.39 8.86 -7.54
N TYR A 32 17.93 7.78 -8.10
CA TYR A 32 17.66 6.43 -7.61
C TYR A 32 18.05 6.22 -6.14
N ASP A 33 19.02 6.98 -5.62
CA ASP A 33 19.40 6.94 -4.21
C ASP A 33 18.28 7.42 -3.26
N LEU A 34 17.27 8.13 -3.77
CA LEU A 34 16.08 8.52 -2.99
C LEU A 34 15.06 7.38 -2.88
N VAL A 35 15.11 6.40 -3.78
CA VAL A 35 14.07 5.37 -3.91
C VAL A 35 14.41 4.20 -3.00
N ASP A 36 13.53 3.90 -2.05
CA ASP A 36 13.66 2.75 -1.16
C ASP A 36 13.17 1.46 -1.83
N MET A 37 12.07 1.58 -2.57
CA MET A 37 11.49 0.48 -3.35
C MET A 37 10.59 1.01 -4.48
N LEU A 38 10.46 0.23 -5.54
CA LEU A 38 9.61 0.51 -6.69
C LEU A 38 8.43 -0.48 -6.71
N MET A 39 7.21 0.04 -6.61
CA MET A 39 5.97 -0.73 -6.68
C MET A 39 5.35 -0.60 -8.06
N ILE A 40 5.22 -1.72 -8.78
CA ILE A 40 4.61 -1.77 -10.11
C ILE A 40 3.18 -2.24 -9.95
N GLY A 41 2.24 -1.31 -10.17
CA GLY A 41 0.82 -1.51 -9.91
C GLY A 41 0.44 -1.23 -8.45
N ASN A 42 -0.82 -0.83 -8.29
CA ASN A 42 -1.52 -0.74 -7.01
C ASN A 42 -2.89 -1.39 -7.20
N GLU A 43 -3.20 -2.39 -6.40
CA GLU A 43 -4.48 -3.12 -6.40
C GLU A 43 -4.90 -3.64 -7.79
N VAL A 44 -3.95 -4.03 -8.63
CA VAL A 44 -4.21 -4.47 -10.02
C VAL A 44 -5.16 -5.67 -10.04
N LEU A 45 -4.97 -6.62 -9.12
CA LEU A 45 -5.77 -7.83 -9.03
C LEU A 45 -7.10 -7.56 -8.33
N GLN A 46 -7.08 -6.79 -7.24
CA GLN A 46 -8.29 -6.44 -6.50
C GLN A 46 -9.26 -5.63 -7.36
N ALA A 47 -8.76 -4.63 -8.08
CA ALA A 47 -9.54 -3.81 -9.01
C ALA A 47 -9.86 -4.53 -10.34
N LYS A 48 -9.37 -5.76 -10.53
CA LYS A 48 -9.53 -6.57 -11.75
C LYS A 48 -9.10 -5.83 -13.02
N HIS A 49 -8.09 -4.98 -12.90
CA HIS A 49 -7.50 -4.25 -14.02
C HIS A 49 -6.77 -5.19 -14.97
N ASP A 50 -6.16 -6.26 -14.44
CA ASP A 50 -5.49 -7.27 -15.25
C ASP A 50 -5.41 -8.62 -14.51
N THR A 51 -4.86 -9.63 -15.17
CA THR A 51 -4.60 -10.95 -14.58
C THR A 51 -3.24 -11.01 -13.88
N ALA A 52 -3.08 -11.94 -12.94
CA ALA A 52 -1.78 -12.19 -12.29
C ALA A 52 -0.68 -12.55 -13.31
N ALA A 53 -0.99 -13.32 -14.35
CA ALA A 53 -0.03 -13.67 -15.39
C ALA A 53 0.49 -12.43 -16.15
N ASN A 54 -0.40 -11.51 -16.50
CA ASN A 54 -0.04 -10.26 -17.18
C ASN A 54 0.72 -9.32 -16.25
N LEU A 55 0.35 -9.23 -14.97
CA LEU A 55 1.08 -8.48 -13.96
C LEU A 55 2.52 -9.01 -13.80
N ILE A 56 2.70 -10.33 -13.66
CA ILE A 56 4.03 -10.97 -13.60
C ILE A 56 4.85 -10.63 -14.84
N ALA A 57 4.27 -10.78 -16.04
CA ALA A 57 4.96 -10.48 -17.29
C ALA A 57 5.37 -9.00 -17.36
N LYS A 58 4.49 -8.08 -16.93
CA LYS A 58 4.79 -6.66 -16.92
C LYS A 58 5.88 -6.32 -15.91
N ILE A 59 5.84 -6.86 -14.69
CA ILE A 59 6.90 -6.66 -13.69
C ILE A 59 8.26 -7.09 -14.24
N LYS A 60 8.34 -8.25 -14.91
CA LYS A 60 9.59 -8.70 -15.57
C LYS A 60 10.07 -7.70 -16.62
N SER A 61 9.17 -7.22 -17.48
CA SER A 61 9.49 -6.25 -18.53
C SER A 61 9.99 -4.92 -17.96
N VAL A 62 9.31 -4.38 -16.94
CA VAL A 62 9.72 -3.13 -16.27
C VAL A 62 11.05 -3.31 -15.57
N ARG A 63 11.25 -4.41 -14.82
CA ARG A 63 12.52 -4.74 -14.16
C ARG A 63 13.68 -4.68 -15.14
N SER A 64 13.58 -5.34 -16.29
CA SER A 64 14.63 -5.31 -17.30
C SER A 64 14.99 -3.89 -17.77
N GLN A 65 13.98 -3.03 -17.97
CA GLN A 65 14.18 -1.64 -18.41
C GLN A 65 14.83 -0.78 -17.32
N VAL A 66 14.32 -0.81 -16.09
CA VAL A 66 14.83 0.04 -15.01
C VAL A 66 16.20 -0.40 -14.52
N VAL A 67 16.49 -1.71 -14.51
CA VAL A 67 17.83 -2.23 -14.18
C VAL A 67 18.83 -1.85 -15.27
N ALA A 68 18.47 -1.95 -16.55
CA ALA A 68 19.33 -1.48 -17.64
C ALA A 68 19.58 0.04 -17.57
N ALA A 69 18.65 0.80 -16.98
CA ALA A 69 18.81 2.23 -16.73
C ALA A 69 19.62 2.56 -15.47
N GLY A 70 19.99 1.57 -14.65
CA GLY A 70 20.84 1.73 -13.45
C GLY A 70 20.10 1.69 -12.11
N TYR A 71 18.80 1.37 -12.08
CA TYR A 71 18.08 1.17 -10.82
C TYR A 71 18.45 -0.18 -10.17
N THR A 72 18.80 -0.16 -8.89
CA THR A 72 19.27 -1.35 -8.14
C THR A 72 18.40 -1.67 -6.92
N GLY A 73 17.38 -0.85 -6.63
CA GLY A 73 16.50 -1.05 -5.48
C GLY A 73 15.50 -2.21 -5.68
N PRO A 74 14.84 -2.65 -4.60
CA PRO A 74 13.86 -3.73 -4.64
C PRO A 74 12.62 -3.34 -5.44
N ILE A 75 12.12 -4.31 -6.22
CA ILE A 75 10.92 -4.16 -7.04
C ILE A 75 9.82 -5.08 -6.52
N GLY A 76 8.62 -4.53 -6.34
CA GLY A 76 7.43 -5.23 -5.89
C GLY A 76 6.17 -4.82 -6.64
N THR A 77 5.03 -5.22 -6.10
CA THR A 77 3.69 -4.74 -6.46
C THR A 77 2.91 -4.54 -5.17
N ALA A 78 1.96 -3.61 -5.15
CA ALA A 78 1.08 -3.37 -4.00
C ALA A 78 -0.31 -3.93 -4.30
N ASP A 79 -0.83 -4.80 -3.43
CA ASP A 79 -2.17 -5.36 -3.58
C ASP A 79 -2.73 -5.81 -2.22
N THR A 80 -3.99 -6.23 -2.19
CA THR A 80 -4.68 -6.63 -0.96
C THR A 80 -4.27 -8.02 -0.48
N VAL A 81 -4.59 -8.32 0.79
CA VAL A 81 -4.45 -9.65 1.39
C VAL A 81 -5.07 -10.73 0.50
N GLN A 82 -6.29 -10.52 0.03
CA GLN A 82 -7.02 -11.52 -0.76
C GLN A 82 -6.39 -11.73 -2.13
N SER A 83 -5.90 -10.66 -2.76
CA SER A 83 -5.21 -10.76 -4.05
C SER A 83 -4.02 -11.71 -3.98
N TYR A 84 -3.19 -11.62 -2.94
CA TYR A 84 -2.06 -12.54 -2.77
C TYR A 84 -2.49 -13.97 -2.47
N LEU A 85 -3.47 -14.16 -1.57
CA LEU A 85 -3.96 -15.49 -1.20
C LEU A 85 -4.63 -16.23 -2.37
N GLN A 86 -5.33 -15.50 -3.25
CA GLN A 86 -6.02 -16.06 -4.41
C GLN A 86 -5.10 -16.25 -5.63
N ASN A 87 -3.93 -15.62 -5.64
CA ASN A 87 -2.98 -15.68 -6.75
C ASN A 87 -1.59 -16.17 -6.28
N PRO A 88 -1.47 -17.40 -5.75
CA PRO A 88 -0.20 -17.91 -5.23
C PRO A 88 0.91 -17.95 -6.30
N GLY A 89 0.54 -18.04 -7.59
CA GLY A 89 1.46 -17.94 -8.72
C GLY A 89 2.22 -16.62 -8.79
N LEU A 90 1.66 -15.51 -8.31
CA LEU A 90 2.36 -14.22 -8.23
C LEU A 90 3.57 -14.33 -7.30
N CYS A 91 3.37 -14.85 -6.09
CA CYS A 91 4.46 -15.00 -5.14
C CYS A 91 5.45 -16.10 -5.51
N ALA A 92 4.98 -17.20 -6.11
CA ALA A 92 5.84 -18.29 -6.61
C ALA A 92 6.66 -17.91 -7.86
N SER A 93 6.28 -16.86 -8.59
CA SER A 93 6.93 -16.49 -9.86
C SER A 93 8.37 -15.99 -9.72
N GLY A 94 8.79 -15.62 -8.51
CA GLY A 94 10.12 -15.08 -8.23
C GLY A 94 10.35 -13.64 -8.70
N VAL A 95 9.33 -12.94 -9.22
CA VAL A 95 9.51 -11.58 -9.79
C VAL A 95 9.48 -10.45 -8.76
N LEU A 96 9.05 -10.74 -7.53
CA LEU A 96 8.92 -9.78 -6.44
C LEU A 96 10.13 -9.89 -5.50
N ASP A 97 10.88 -8.81 -5.32
CA ASP A 97 11.92 -8.72 -4.27
C ASP A 97 11.28 -8.42 -2.92
N VAL A 98 10.20 -7.62 -2.95
CA VAL A 98 9.36 -7.23 -1.81
C VAL A 98 7.89 -7.38 -2.21
N VAL A 99 7.07 -7.77 -1.24
CA VAL A 99 5.62 -7.81 -1.39
C VAL A 99 5.04 -6.57 -0.73
N GLY A 100 4.39 -5.71 -1.52
CA GLY A 100 3.65 -4.56 -1.01
C GLY A 100 2.24 -4.97 -0.62
N LEU A 101 1.87 -4.74 0.65
CA LEU A 101 0.57 -5.15 1.19
C LEU A 101 -0.29 -3.93 1.54
N ASN A 102 -1.44 -3.81 0.90
CA ASN A 102 -2.50 -2.89 1.32
C ASN A 102 -3.40 -3.64 2.32
N ALA A 103 -3.46 -3.12 3.55
CA ALA A 103 -4.03 -3.79 4.72
C ALA A 103 -4.92 -2.83 5.49
N HIS A 104 -6.23 -2.83 5.22
CA HIS A 104 -7.19 -1.96 5.89
C HIS A 104 -8.19 -2.76 6.72
N PRO A 105 -7.91 -3.02 8.02
CA PRO A 105 -8.83 -3.72 8.92
C PRO A 105 -10.26 -3.16 8.94
N TYR A 106 -10.41 -1.86 8.72
CA TYR A 106 -11.71 -1.18 8.62
C TYR A 106 -12.71 -1.91 7.69
N PHE A 107 -12.25 -2.49 6.59
CA PHE A 107 -13.14 -3.14 5.60
C PHE A 107 -13.53 -4.58 5.95
N ASP A 108 -12.89 -5.21 6.95
CA ASP A 108 -13.10 -6.63 7.31
C ASP A 108 -14.31 -6.88 8.25
N ALA A 109 -15.21 -5.89 8.36
CA ALA A 109 -16.56 -5.97 8.94
C ALA A 109 -16.75 -7.00 10.08
N ASN A 110 -16.07 -6.79 11.22
CA ASN A 110 -16.16 -7.68 12.37
C ASN A 110 -16.69 -6.94 13.62
N PRO A 111 -17.86 -7.30 14.17
CA PRO A 111 -18.46 -6.61 15.32
C PRO A 111 -17.70 -6.83 16.63
N SER A 112 -16.79 -7.81 16.70
CA SER A 112 -15.96 -8.10 17.88
C SER A 112 -14.60 -7.40 17.83
N LYS A 113 -14.35 -6.56 16.83
CA LYS A 113 -13.09 -5.82 16.65
C LYS A 113 -13.31 -4.33 16.78
N SER A 114 -12.24 -3.63 17.11
CA SER A 114 -12.21 -2.18 17.31
C SER A 114 -10.93 -1.59 16.76
N ALA A 115 -10.82 -0.27 16.72
CA ALA A 115 -9.60 0.44 16.33
C ALA A 115 -8.37 0.01 17.13
N ALA A 116 -8.53 -0.40 18.39
CA ALA A 116 -7.40 -0.88 19.21
C ALA A 116 -6.80 -2.20 18.68
N ASP A 117 -7.59 -3.00 17.96
CA ASP A 117 -7.17 -4.27 17.39
C ASP A 117 -6.41 -4.14 16.06
N ASP A 118 -6.38 -2.94 15.44
CA ASP A 118 -5.88 -2.74 14.07
C ASP A 118 -4.46 -3.26 13.87
N GLY A 119 -3.53 -2.93 14.78
CA GLY A 119 -2.15 -3.43 14.70
C GLY A 119 -2.08 -4.95 14.69
N ALA A 120 -2.79 -5.62 15.60
CA ALA A 120 -2.82 -7.08 15.66
C ALA A 120 -3.44 -7.69 14.39
N ILE A 121 -4.46 -7.05 13.82
CA ILE A 121 -5.09 -7.49 12.57
C ILE A 121 -4.13 -7.33 11.39
N VAL A 122 -3.48 -6.17 11.23
CA VAL A 122 -2.47 -5.92 10.19
C VAL A 122 -1.33 -6.92 10.29
N GLN A 123 -0.80 -7.17 11.49
CA GLN A 123 0.23 -8.18 11.72
C GLN A 123 -0.24 -9.58 11.28
N SER A 124 -1.51 -9.92 11.53
CA SER A 124 -2.09 -11.20 11.09
C SER A 124 -2.14 -11.32 9.57
N TYR A 125 -2.44 -10.23 8.86
CA TYR A 125 -2.41 -10.20 7.39
C TYR A 125 -1.00 -10.36 6.85
N VAL A 126 -0.03 -9.64 7.43
CA VAL A 126 1.40 -9.79 7.10
C VAL A 126 1.82 -11.24 7.25
N ASN A 127 1.49 -11.91 8.36
CA ASN A 127 1.84 -13.31 8.59
C ASN A 127 1.21 -14.25 7.55
N ARG A 128 -0.07 -14.04 7.20
CA ARG A 128 -0.79 -14.85 6.21
C ARG A 128 -0.19 -14.70 4.81
N VAL A 129 0.08 -13.46 4.39
CA VAL A 129 0.66 -13.17 3.08
C VAL A 129 2.11 -13.64 3.02
N SER A 130 2.91 -13.42 4.07
CA SER A 130 4.28 -13.93 4.15
C SER A 130 4.31 -15.45 4.00
N ALA A 131 3.45 -16.19 4.70
CA ALA A 131 3.33 -17.64 4.56
C ALA A 131 2.95 -18.07 3.13
N ALA A 132 1.99 -17.39 2.51
CA ALA A 132 1.60 -17.65 1.12
C ALA A 132 2.70 -17.30 0.11
N CYS A 133 3.60 -16.39 0.47
CA CYS A 133 4.65 -15.87 -0.38
C CYS A 133 6.04 -16.42 0.00
N ALA A 134 6.08 -17.67 0.50
CA ALA A 134 7.31 -18.38 0.85
C ALA A 134 8.22 -17.61 1.82
N ASN A 135 7.62 -16.98 2.83
CA ASN A 135 8.28 -16.15 3.84
C ASN A 135 9.05 -14.96 3.26
N LYS A 136 8.62 -14.44 2.09
CA LYS A 136 9.14 -13.18 1.54
C LYS A 136 8.93 -12.02 2.51
N ASN A 137 9.80 -11.02 2.39
CA ASN A 137 9.65 -9.76 3.09
C ASN A 137 8.38 -9.04 2.63
N ILE A 138 7.59 -8.59 3.61
CA ILE A 138 6.35 -7.83 3.39
C ILE A 138 6.59 -6.41 3.86
N PHE A 139 6.26 -5.44 3.03
CA PHE A 139 6.14 -4.04 3.43
C PHE A 139 4.66 -3.65 3.36
N VAL A 140 4.10 -3.12 4.45
CA VAL A 140 2.71 -2.64 4.44
C VAL A 140 2.68 -1.31 3.70
N THR A 141 2.27 -1.33 2.43
CA THR A 141 2.28 -0.15 1.55
C THR A 141 1.16 0.81 1.86
N GLU A 142 0.03 0.30 2.36
CA GLU A 142 -1.11 1.12 2.78
C GLU A 142 -1.79 0.47 3.98
N THR A 143 -2.02 1.25 5.04
CA THR A 143 -2.93 0.93 6.13
C THR A 143 -3.32 2.22 6.84
N GLY A 144 -4.46 2.25 7.50
CA GLY A 144 -4.92 3.42 8.21
C GLY A 144 -6.28 3.19 8.82
N PHE A 145 -6.90 4.27 9.28
CA PHE A 145 -8.25 4.23 9.84
C PHE A 145 -8.96 5.56 9.52
N PRO A 146 -10.25 5.55 9.14
CA PRO A 146 -10.95 6.78 8.81
C PRO A 146 -11.39 7.54 10.07
N ASN A 147 -11.36 8.88 10.02
CA ASN A 147 -11.83 9.74 11.11
C ASN A 147 -13.31 10.15 10.97
N HIS A 148 -13.93 9.98 9.80
CA HIS A 148 -15.35 10.20 9.55
C HIS A 148 -15.93 9.12 8.64
N GLY A 149 -17.27 9.05 8.58
CA GLY A 149 -18.03 8.11 7.75
C GLY A 149 -18.84 7.12 8.58
N ASN A 150 -19.24 6.02 7.95
CA ASN A 150 -20.12 5.02 8.56
C ASN A 150 -19.33 3.98 9.37
N THR A 151 -19.93 3.46 10.43
CA THR A 151 -19.41 2.29 11.14
C THR A 151 -19.47 1.04 10.25
N ASN A 152 -18.40 0.24 10.27
CA ASN A 152 -18.36 -1.09 9.64
C ASN A 152 -17.99 -2.17 10.65
N GLY A 153 -18.93 -3.05 11.02
CA GLY A 153 -18.73 -3.97 12.15
C GLY A 153 -18.51 -3.18 13.45
N GLY A 154 -17.40 -3.43 14.15
CA GLY A 154 -17.00 -2.65 15.33
C GLY A 154 -15.98 -1.53 15.02
N MET A 155 -15.69 -1.27 13.74
CA MET A 155 -14.80 -0.20 13.29
C MET A 155 -15.59 1.10 13.15
N VAL A 156 -15.49 1.96 14.18
CA VAL A 156 -16.24 3.22 14.28
C VAL A 156 -15.33 4.41 13.93
N PRO A 157 -15.53 5.09 12.79
CA PRO A 157 -14.73 6.27 12.42
C PRO A 157 -14.86 7.40 13.45
N SER A 158 -13.73 7.93 13.91
CA SER A 158 -13.61 9.16 14.72
C SER A 158 -12.13 9.53 14.80
N TYR A 159 -11.79 10.79 15.07
CA TYR A 159 -10.40 11.19 15.33
C TYR A 159 -9.76 10.39 16.47
N ALA A 160 -10.51 10.13 17.55
CA ALA A 160 -10.02 9.35 18.68
C ALA A 160 -9.68 7.90 18.27
N ASN A 161 -10.56 7.24 17.51
CA ASN A 161 -10.31 5.89 17.03
C ASN A 161 -9.22 5.84 15.95
N GLN A 162 -9.13 6.85 15.08
CA GLN A 162 -8.04 6.96 14.11
C GLN A 162 -6.68 7.00 14.81
N LYS A 163 -6.56 7.82 15.86
CA LYS A 163 -5.35 7.88 16.69
C LYS A 163 -5.02 6.52 17.31
N ILE A 164 -6.00 5.88 17.96
CA ILE A 164 -5.83 4.56 18.60
C ILE A 164 -5.36 3.51 17.58
N ALA A 165 -5.96 3.48 16.38
CA ALA A 165 -5.60 2.54 15.33
C ALA A 165 -4.18 2.77 14.82
N ILE A 166 -3.81 4.02 14.53
CA ILE A 166 -2.45 4.37 14.08
C ILE A 166 -1.41 3.99 15.13
N GLU A 167 -1.64 4.32 16.41
CA GLU A 167 -0.75 3.92 17.52
C GLU A 167 -0.64 2.39 17.63
N SER A 168 -1.76 1.68 17.50
CA SER A 168 -1.79 0.21 17.50
C SER A 168 -0.95 -0.37 16.36
N VAL A 169 -1.11 0.12 15.12
CA VAL A 169 -0.33 -0.30 13.95
C VAL A 169 1.16 -0.02 14.12
N LEU A 170 1.51 1.21 14.54
CA LEU A 170 2.92 1.58 14.71
C LEU A 170 3.60 0.78 15.81
N SER A 171 2.88 0.37 16.86
CA SER A 171 3.42 -0.44 17.95
C SER A 171 3.90 -1.83 17.51
N VAL A 172 3.35 -2.37 16.42
CA VAL A 172 3.69 -3.70 15.90
C VAL A 172 4.52 -3.64 14.61
N MET A 173 4.26 -2.68 13.72
CA MET A 173 4.94 -2.59 12.42
C MET A 173 6.25 -1.79 12.48
N GLY A 174 6.36 -0.85 13.43
CA GLY A 174 7.49 0.08 13.49
C GLY A 174 7.69 0.80 12.14
N PRO A 175 8.89 0.73 11.53
CA PRO A 175 9.17 1.39 10.25
C PRO A 175 8.66 0.63 9.02
N ASN A 176 8.12 -0.59 9.15
CA ASN A 176 7.74 -1.45 8.02
C ASN A 176 6.30 -1.19 7.52
N VAL A 177 5.87 0.08 7.57
CA VAL A 177 4.53 0.49 7.19
C VAL A 177 4.53 1.90 6.61
N CYS A 178 3.73 2.10 5.57
CA CYS A 178 3.34 3.40 5.07
C CYS A 178 1.87 3.65 5.45
N LEU A 179 1.65 4.66 6.30
CA LEU A 179 0.31 5.00 6.76
C LEU A 179 -0.43 5.79 5.67
N PHE A 180 -1.66 5.38 5.40
CA PHE A 180 -2.58 6.00 4.47
C PHE A 180 -3.55 6.90 5.26
N THR A 181 -3.53 8.22 5.11
CA THR A 181 -2.70 9.07 4.23
C THR A 181 -2.38 10.38 4.96
N THR A 182 -1.48 11.21 4.43
CA THR A 182 -1.12 12.49 5.08
C THR A 182 -2.34 13.42 5.19
N PHE A 183 -3.01 13.72 4.07
CA PHE A 183 -4.10 14.69 4.01
C PHE A 183 -5.41 14.05 3.60
N GLU A 184 -6.51 14.75 3.86
CA GLU A 184 -7.82 14.33 3.36
C GLU A 184 -7.91 14.40 1.84
N ASP A 185 -8.39 13.31 1.24
CA ASP A 185 -8.58 13.18 -0.20
C ASP A 185 -10.01 13.60 -0.60
N LEU A 186 -10.36 14.86 -0.37
CA LEU A 186 -11.73 15.39 -0.62
C LEU A 186 -12.21 15.26 -2.08
N TRP A 187 -11.28 15.01 -3.00
CA TRP A 187 -11.55 14.79 -4.42
C TRP A 187 -12.05 13.37 -4.74
N LYS A 188 -11.90 12.39 -3.82
CA LYS A 188 -12.38 11.02 -4.00
C LYS A 188 -13.90 10.93 -3.93
N GLN A 189 -14.46 9.89 -4.55
CA GLN A 189 -15.86 9.52 -4.29
C GLN A 189 -15.97 8.95 -2.87
N PRO A 190 -17.03 9.24 -2.09
CA PRO A 190 -17.13 8.83 -0.68
C PRO A 190 -17.07 7.32 -0.41
N GLY A 191 -17.34 6.49 -1.42
CA GLY A 191 -17.38 5.03 -1.31
C GLY A 191 -18.61 4.52 -0.56
N GLN A 192 -18.71 3.20 -0.40
CA GLN A 192 -19.88 2.54 0.19
C GLN A 192 -20.15 2.98 1.64
N TYR A 193 -19.09 3.31 2.39
CA TYR A 193 -19.17 3.66 3.79
C TYR A 193 -18.97 5.16 4.07
N ASN A 194 -18.92 6.00 3.04
CA ASN A 194 -18.65 7.44 3.19
C ASN A 194 -17.32 7.75 3.91
N VAL A 195 -16.28 6.93 3.71
CA VAL A 195 -14.99 7.05 4.41
C VAL A 195 -13.85 7.52 3.52
N GLU A 196 -13.95 7.36 2.21
CA GLU A 196 -12.81 7.51 1.28
C GLU A 196 -12.16 8.91 1.26
N GLN A 197 -12.88 9.92 1.76
CA GLN A 197 -12.42 11.31 1.86
C GLN A 197 -11.86 11.67 3.25
N SER A 198 -11.73 10.68 4.16
CA SER A 198 -11.59 10.91 5.60
C SER A 198 -10.50 10.05 6.27
N TRP A 199 -9.39 9.81 5.57
CA TRP A 199 -8.25 8.99 6.03
C TRP A 199 -7.01 9.81 6.39
N GLY A 200 -7.06 11.13 6.21
CA GLY A 200 -5.96 12.05 6.50
C GLY A 200 -5.58 12.02 7.98
N MET A 201 -4.28 12.00 8.26
CA MET A 201 -3.73 12.00 9.63
C MET A 201 -2.94 13.26 9.98
N PHE A 202 -2.90 14.26 9.09
CA PHE A 202 -2.14 15.49 9.32
C PHE A 202 -2.45 16.12 10.69
N ASP A 203 -3.74 16.22 11.03
CA ASP A 203 -4.23 16.78 12.29
C ASP A 203 -3.89 15.93 13.53
N LEU A 204 -3.50 14.67 13.35
CA LEU A 204 -3.00 13.81 14.44
C LEU A 204 -1.50 14.02 14.70
N THR A 205 -0.80 14.58 13.73
CA THR A 205 0.66 14.76 13.76
C THR A 205 1.07 16.21 14.04
N THR A 206 0.12 17.14 14.00
CA THR A 206 0.30 18.53 14.43
C THR A 206 -0.06 18.68 15.92
N PRO A 207 0.76 19.35 16.74
CA PRO A 207 0.33 19.81 18.05
C PRO A 207 -0.95 20.64 17.89
N SER A 208 -1.90 20.49 18.81
CA SER A 208 -3.28 21.02 18.80
C SER A 208 -3.42 22.56 18.77
N ASN A 209 -2.41 23.29 18.29
CA ASN A 209 -2.30 24.74 18.42
C ASN A 209 -1.67 25.43 17.20
N ASP A 210 -1.38 24.70 16.12
CA ASP A 210 -0.95 25.33 14.86
C ASP A 210 -2.13 25.40 13.87
N VAL A 211 -2.84 26.53 13.93
CA VAL A 211 -3.71 27.02 12.85
C VAL A 211 -2.80 27.58 11.76
N TRP A 212 -2.75 26.91 10.61
CA TRP A 212 -2.17 27.44 9.37
C TRP A 212 -3.21 28.23 8.57
#